data_AF-A0A1R3TYB6-F1
#
_entry.id   AF-A0A1R3TYB6-F1
#
_cell.length_a   1.000
_cell.length_b   1.000
_cell.length_c   1.000
_cell.angle_alpha   90.00
_cell.angle_beta   90.00
_cell.angle_gamma   90.00
#
_symmetry.space_group_name_H-M   'P 1'
#
loop_
_entity.id
_entity.type
_entity.pdbx_description
1 polymer ?
#
loop_
_entity_poly.entity_id
_entity_poly.type
_entity_poly.pdbx_seq_one_letter_code
_entity_poly.pdbx_strand_id
1 'polypeptide(L)'
;MILAFLVTAVLASITVQLPHDVEAFLDRRAQCEHWAGEEPYDGPRAGEIAVAVERLRCDSLETDESRIRLRYKRYQLVIKALEPEQP
;
A
#
# COMPACT_ATOMS: atom_id res chain seq x y z
N MET A 1 -44.43 -30.00 18.54
CA MET A 1 -43.00 -29.77 18.83
C MET A 1 -42.24 -29.90 17.52
N ILE A 2 -42.09 -28.81 16.77
CA ILE A 2 -41.31 -28.79 15.53
C ILE A 2 -40.01 -28.04 15.86
N LEU A 3 -38.92 -28.79 15.99
CA LEU A 3 -37.59 -28.26 16.27
C LEU A 3 -37.06 -27.69 14.95
N ALA A 4 -37.16 -26.38 14.76
CA ALA A 4 -36.59 -25.69 13.61
C ALA A 4 -35.05 -25.63 13.75
N PHE A 5 -34.36 -26.51 13.04
CA PHE A 5 -32.90 -26.51 12.91
C PHE A 5 -32.49 -25.29 12.06
N LEU A 6 -32.08 -24.21 12.71
CA LEU A 6 -31.42 -23.06 12.06
C LEU A 6 -30.01 -23.48 11.66
N VAL A 7 -29.80 -23.80 10.39
CA VAL A 7 -28.45 -23.90 9.81
C VAL A 7 -28.00 -22.49 9.48
N THR A 8 -27.34 -21.82 10.42
CA THR A 8 -26.63 -20.57 10.14
C THR A 8 -25.35 -20.90 9.37
N ALA A 9 -25.36 -20.68 8.06
CA ALA A 9 -24.15 -20.77 7.25
C ALA A 9 -23.17 -19.67 7.67
N VAL A 10 -22.04 -20.05 8.25
CA VAL A 10 -20.92 -19.14 8.49
C VAL A 10 -20.21 -18.92 7.14
N LEU A 11 -20.42 -17.76 6.53
CA LEU A 11 -19.64 -17.33 5.38
C LEU A 11 -18.23 -16.98 5.87
N ALA A 12 -17.24 -17.82 5.56
CA ALA A 12 -15.85 -17.47 5.76
C ALA A 12 -15.45 -16.39 4.74
N SER A 13 -15.04 -15.22 5.22
CA SER A 13 -14.48 -14.18 4.36
C SER A 13 -13.13 -14.64 3.81
N ILE A 14 -13.04 -14.80 2.49
CA ILE A 14 -11.75 -14.97 1.81
C ILE A 14 -11.12 -13.58 1.72
N THR A 15 -10.10 -13.32 2.54
CA THR A 15 -9.27 -12.13 2.39
C THR A 15 -8.33 -12.36 1.21
N VAL A 16 -8.48 -11.58 0.14
CA VAL A 16 -7.48 -11.59 -0.93
C VAL A 16 -6.28 -10.78 -0.45
N GLN A 17 -5.18 -11.47 -0.14
CA GLN A 17 -3.91 -10.83 0.19
C GLN A 17 -3.14 -10.48 -1.08
N LEU A 18 -2.50 -9.31 -1.06
CA LEU A 18 -1.60 -8.90 -2.11
C LEU A 18 -0.26 -9.65 -1.94
N PRO A 19 0.53 -9.78 -3.01
CA PRO A 19 1.91 -10.22 -2.87
C PRO A 19 2.68 -9.31 -1.90
N HIS A 20 3.52 -9.89 -1.05
CA HIS A 20 4.24 -9.16 -0.01
C HIS A 20 5.08 -7.99 -0.55
N ASP A 21 5.66 -8.11 -1.74
CA ASP A 21 6.43 -7.03 -2.38
C ASP A 21 5.53 -5.87 -2.84
N VAL A 22 4.27 -6.14 -3.21
CA VAL A 22 3.26 -5.13 -3.51
C VAL A 22 2.83 -4.42 -2.22
N GLU A 23 2.55 -5.16 -1.14
CA GLU A 23 2.19 -4.57 0.16
C GLU A 23 3.31 -3.68 0.69
N ALA A 24 4.55 -4.16 0.66
CA ALA A 24 5.72 -3.39 1.08
C ALA A 24 5.96 -2.15 0.22
N PHE A 25 5.67 -2.20 -1.09
CA PHE A 25 5.75 -1.03 -1.95
C PHE A 25 4.68 0.02 -1.61
N LEU A 26 3.42 -0.41 -1.41
CA LEU A 26 2.32 0.48 -1.07
C LEU A 26 2.54 1.19 0.27
N ASP A 27 3.00 0.45 1.28
CA ASP A 27 3.38 1.00 2.58
C ASP A 27 4.50 2.04 2.46
N ARG A 28 5.54 1.73 1.67
CA ARG A 28 6.65 2.67 1.42
C ARG A 28 6.20 3.90 0.65
N ARG A 29 5.33 3.74 -0.35
CA ARG A 29 4.76 4.85 -1.14
C ARG A 29 3.98 5.80 -0.22
N ALA A 30 3.12 5.27 0.64
CA ALA A 30 2.36 6.07 1.61
C ALA A 30 3.28 6.82 2.59
N GLN A 31 4.36 6.18 3.07
CA GLN A 31 5.35 6.86 3.92
C GLN A 31 6.07 7.99 3.18
N CYS A 32 6.46 7.78 1.92
CA CYS A 32 7.06 8.83 1.10
C CYS A 32 6.11 10.00 0.84
N GLU A 33 4.83 9.72 0.56
CA GLU A 33 3.78 10.74 0.41
C GLU A 33 3.60 11.55 1.69
N HIS A 34 3.59 10.87 2.84
CA HIS A 34 3.56 11.53 4.15
C HIS A 34 4.72 12.51 4.31
N TRP A 35 5.97 12.06 4.14
CA TRP A 35 7.14 12.92 4.28
C TRP A 35 7.23 14.03 3.23
N ALA A 36 6.73 13.81 2.01
CA ALA A 36 6.69 14.84 0.97
C ALA A 36 5.70 15.97 1.28
N GLY A 37 4.69 15.71 2.11
CA GLY A 37 3.73 16.71 2.58
C GLY A 37 4.17 17.48 3.84
N GLU A 38 5.28 17.09 4.47
CA GLU A 38 5.76 17.71 5.71
C GLU A 38 6.53 19.01 5.45
N GLU A 39 6.33 20.02 6.31
CA GLU A 39 7.00 21.31 6.19
C GLU A 39 8.37 21.31 6.90
N PRO A 40 9.47 21.74 6.24
CA PRO A 40 10.78 21.90 6.86
C PRO A 40 10.88 23.24 7.62
N TYR A 41 10.01 23.46 8.61
CA TYR A 41 9.87 24.75 9.28
C TYR A 41 11.11 25.18 10.10
N ASP A 42 12.01 24.25 10.42
CA ASP A 42 13.30 24.53 11.01
C ASP A 42 14.38 23.53 10.55
N GLY A 43 15.64 23.80 10.93
CA GLY A 43 16.80 22.98 10.54
C GLY A 43 16.72 21.52 11.03
N PRO A 44 16.43 21.25 12.31
CA PRO A 44 16.22 19.89 12.80
C PRO A 44 15.15 19.13 12.03
N ARG A 45 13.97 19.73 11.81
CA ARG A 45 12.88 19.10 11.07
C ARG A 45 13.26 18.82 9.62
N ALA A 46 13.93 19.76 8.96
CA ALA A 46 14.46 19.56 7.61
C ALA A 46 15.41 18.34 7.54
N GLY A 47 16.25 18.16 8.56
CA GLY A 47 17.13 17.01 8.68
C GLY A 47 16.39 15.68 8.84
N GLU A 48 15.35 15.64 9.67
CA GLU A 48 14.49 14.45 9.83
C GLU A 48 13.82 14.05 8.52
N ILE A 49 13.24 15.02 7.80
CA ILE A 49 12.59 14.80 6.51
C ILE A 49 13.62 14.22 5.51
N ALA A 50 14.80 14.84 5.40
CA ALA A 50 15.83 14.39 4.47
C ALA A 50 16.28 12.94 4.74
N VAL A 51 16.55 12.60 6.02
CA VAL A 51 16.93 11.25 6.42
C VAL A 51 15.84 10.23 6.12
N ALA A 52 14.58 10.59 6.38
CA ALA A 52 13.46 9.70 6.13
C ALA A 52 13.27 9.43 4.63
N VAL A 53 13.28 10.48 3.80
CA VAL A 53 13.15 10.40 2.34
C VAL A 53 14.27 9.56 1.72
N GLU A 54 15.52 9.75 2.18
CA GLU A 54 16.67 8.96 1.74
C GLU A 54 16.53 7.49 2.15
N ARG A 55 16.20 7.21 3.43
CA ARG A 55 16.03 5.85 3.94
C ARG A 55 14.93 5.08 3.22
N LEU A 56 13.84 5.76 2.89
CA LEU A 56 12.70 5.18 2.16
C LEU A 56 12.98 5.08 0.66
N ARG A 57 14.06 5.70 0.15
CA ARG A 57 14.39 5.74 -1.28
C ARG A 57 13.22 6.27 -2.11
N CYS A 58 12.65 7.40 -1.69
CA CYS A 58 11.48 7.96 -2.35
C CYS A 58 11.76 8.39 -3.80
N ASP A 59 13.03 8.63 -4.13
CA ASP A 59 13.52 8.90 -5.48
C ASP A 59 13.36 7.70 -6.44
N SER A 60 13.20 6.47 -5.92
CA SER A 60 13.07 5.25 -6.73
C SER A 60 11.63 4.78 -6.93
N LEU A 61 10.62 5.46 -6.37
CA LEU A 61 9.23 5.00 -6.34
C LEU A 61 8.67 4.70 -7.73
N GLU A 62 8.82 5.61 -8.68
CA GLU A 62 8.28 5.44 -10.05
C GLU A 62 8.88 4.23 -10.76
N THR A 63 10.20 4.03 -10.60
CA THR A 63 10.92 2.89 -11.18
C THR A 63 10.46 1.58 -10.54
N ASP A 64 10.28 1.56 -9.22
CA ASP A 64 9.85 0.37 -8.50
C ASP A 64 8.38 0.03 -8.78
N GLU A 65 7.49 1.03 -8.88
CA GLU A 65 6.10 0.81 -9.31
C GLU A 65 6.06 0.22 -10.72
N SER A 66 6.83 0.77 -11.65
CA SER A 66 6.90 0.28 -13.02
C SER A 66 7.36 -1.19 -13.09
N ARG A 67 8.31 -1.58 -12.24
CA ARG A 67 8.75 -2.98 -12.11
C ARG A 67 7.65 -3.88 -11.57
N ILE A 68 6.91 -3.43 -10.55
CA ILE A 68 5.78 -4.18 -9.98
C ILE A 68 4.67 -4.33 -11.02
N ARG A 69 4.29 -3.25 -11.71
CA ARG A 69 3.30 -3.26 -12.80
C ARG A 69 3.67 -4.25 -13.89
N LEU A 70 4.95 -4.28 -14.29
CA LEU A 70 5.42 -5.24 -15.29
C LEU A 70 5.35 -6.69 -14.79
N ARG A 71 5.79 -6.95 -13.54
CA ARG A 71 5.78 -8.27 -12.90
C ARG A 71 4.36 -8.82 -12.76
N TYR A 72 3.42 -7.97 -12.35
CA TYR A 72 2.03 -8.34 -12.04
C TYR A 72 1.02 -7.89 -13.10
N LYS A 73 1.45 -7.62 -14.34
CA LYS A 73 0.59 -7.09 -15.43
C LYS A 73 -0.69 -7.87 -15.74
N ARG A 74 -0.77 -9.15 -15.33
CA ARG A 74 -1.96 -10.01 -15.52
C ARG A 74 -2.78 -10.17 -14.24
N TYR A 75 -2.30 -9.67 -13.10
CA TYR A 75 -2.99 -9.78 -11.82
C TYR A 75 -3.79 -8.50 -11.56
N GLN A 76 -5.06 -8.51 -11.96
CA GLN A 76 -5.95 -7.35 -11.89
C GLN A 76 -6.05 -6.72 -10.50
N LEU A 77 -6.03 -7.52 -9.43
CA LEU A 77 -6.07 -7.00 -8.07
C LEU A 77 -4.83 -6.17 -7.71
N VAL A 78 -3.64 -6.59 -8.17
CA VAL A 78 -2.42 -5.80 -7.99
C VAL A 78 -2.49 -4.52 -8.81
N ILE A 79 -2.92 -4.59 -10.07
CA ILE A 79 -3.02 -3.39 -10.91
C ILE A 79 -3.98 -2.37 -10.31
N LYS A 80 -5.14 -2.82 -9.83
CA LYS A 80 -6.10 -1.97 -9.14
C LYS A 80 -5.54 -1.38 -7.84
N ALA A 81 -4.77 -2.15 -7.07
CA ALA A 81 -4.17 -1.65 -5.84
C ALA A 81 -3.10 -0.56 -6.07
N LEU A 82 -2.50 -0.50 -7.27
CA LEU A 82 -1.49 0.50 -7.62
C LEU A 82 -2.08 1.80 -8.16
N GLU A 83 -3.36 1.79 -8.58
CA GLU A 83 -4.03 3.00 -9.05
C GLU A 83 -4.13 4.05 -7.93
N PRO A 84 -4.00 5.35 -8.26
CA PRO A 84 -4.20 6.41 -7.28
C PRO A 84 -5.64 6.38 -6.76
N GLU A 85 -5.82 6.64 -5.46
CA GLU A 85 -7.16 6.75 -4.88
C GLU A 85 -7.95 7.85 -5.61
N GLN A 86 -9.16 7.50 -6.05
CA GLN A 86 -10.07 8.46 -6.68
C GLN A 86 -10.60 9.42 -5.60
N PRO A 87 -10.62 10.74 -5.84
CA PRO A 87 -11.16 11.73 -4.90
C PRO A 87 -12.66 11.55 -4.63
#